data_AF-A0A966PI63-F1
#
_entry.id   AF-A0A966PI63-F1
#
_cell.length_a   1.000
_cell.length_b   1.000
_cell.length_c   1.000
_cell.angle_alpha   90.00
_cell.angle_beta   90.00
_cell.angle_gamma   90.00
#
_symmetry.space_group_name_H-M   'P 1'
#
loop_
_entity.id
_entity.type
_entity.pdbx_description
1 polymer ?
#
loop_
_entity_poly.entity_id
_entity_poly.type
_entity_poly.pdbx_seq_one_letter_code
_entity_poly.pdbx_strand_id
1 'polypeptide(L)'
;SSFRLIDGELARTVSAYAGNGVYLDVALTWVVDNIETCKIASRPELRQRSGYSFRTLLSHFWRLVLSSGTRPLRAVTFLGVGSSALAIVGGLVVVYRRVANEIPVAGWTSMTVIVLFFSGLILLALGVLAEYLGIVVRTVVGKPLYVIRSSPRIDLRKEVQK
;
A
#
# COMPACT_ATOMS: atom_id res chain seq x y z
N SER A 1 -17.65 -2.18 -10.02
CA SER A 1 -18.68 -3.17 -9.67
C SER A 1 -17.96 -4.38 -9.12
N SER A 2 -18.29 -4.89 -7.93
CA SER A 2 -17.54 -5.98 -7.29
C SER A 2 -18.09 -7.37 -7.61
N PHE A 3 -18.86 -7.49 -8.70
CA PHE A 3 -19.46 -8.76 -9.11
C PHE A 3 -18.39 -9.62 -9.79
N ARG A 4 -18.17 -10.82 -9.26
CA ARG A 4 -17.17 -11.77 -9.75
C ARG A 4 -17.72 -13.18 -9.60
N LEU A 5 -17.38 -14.03 -10.55
CA LEU A 5 -17.62 -15.46 -10.48
C LEU A 5 -16.25 -16.12 -10.33
N ILE A 6 -16.09 -16.94 -9.30
CA ILE A 6 -14.82 -17.56 -8.91
C ILE A 6 -15.12 -19.03 -8.68
N ASP A 7 -14.26 -19.91 -9.18
CA ASP A 7 -14.35 -21.34 -8.91
C ASP A 7 -14.27 -21.61 -7.39
N GLY A 8 -15.06 -22.57 -6.91
CA GLY A 8 -15.14 -22.89 -5.49
C GLY A 8 -13.81 -23.38 -4.91
N GLU A 9 -13.00 -24.08 -5.69
CA GLU A 9 -11.66 -24.53 -5.28
C GLU A 9 -10.71 -23.33 -5.12
N LEU A 10 -10.65 -22.46 -6.12
CA LEU A 10 -9.84 -21.23 -6.07
C LEU A 10 -10.27 -20.33 -4.91
N ALA A 11 -11.57 -20.19 -4.66
CA ALA A 11 -12.10 -19.40 -3.55
C ALA A 11 -11.66 -19.94 -2.19
N ARG A 12 -11.67 -21.27 -1.99
CA ARG A 12 -11.18 -21.90 -0.75
C ARG A 12 -9.68 -21.73 -0.60
N THR A 13 -8.90 -21.90 -1.66
CA THR A 13 -7.45 -21.70 -1.65
C THR A 13 -7.10 -20.25 -1.29
N VAL A 14 -7.76 -19.27 -1.93
CA VAL A 14 -7.59 -17.84 -1.58
C VAL A 14 -7.97 -17.57 -0.13
N SER A 15 -9.03 -18.21 0.39
CA SER A 15 -9.45 -18.02 1.78
C SER A 15 -8.40 -18.43 2.81
N ALA A 16 -7.53 -19.40 2.48
CA ALA A 16 -6.42 -19.80 3.34
C ALA A 16 -5.33 -18.71 3.44
N TYR A 17 -5.18 -17.87 2.41
CA TYR A 17 -4.17 -16.79 2.34
C TYR A 17 -4.75 -15.41 2.63
N ALA A 18 -6.08 -15.25 2.60
CA ALA A 18 -6.79 -14.01 2.87
C ALA A 18 -6.80 -13.71 4.38
N GLY A 19 -5.64 -13.28 4.90
CA GLY A 19 -5.45 -12.87 6.28
C GLY A 19 -5.88 -11.42 6.58
N ASN A 20 -5.67 -10.99 7.83
CA ASN A 20 -6.00 -9.64 8.27
C ASN A 20 -5.19 -8.58 7.49
N GLY A 21 -5.88 -7.64 6.86
CA GLY A 21 -5.28 -6.54 6.10
C GLY A 21 -4.91 -6.86 4.66
N VAL A 22 -5.11 -8.10 4.19
CA VAL A 22 -4.90 -8.48 2.79
C VAL A 22 -6.09 -8.06 1.95
N TYR A 23 -5.83 -7.37 0.84
CA TYR A 23 -6.87 -7.03 -0.14
C TYR A 23 -7.23 -8.26 -0.96
N LEU A 24 -8.53 -8.57 -1.08
CA LEU A 24 -9.01 -9.73 -1.85
C LEU A 24 -8.49 -9.73 -3.29
N ASP A 25 -8.40 -8.57 -3.92
CA ASP A 25 -7.89 -8.42 -5.29
C ASP A 25 -6.43 -8.87 -5.41
N VAL A 26 -5.62 -8.51 -4.42
CA VAL A 26 -4.20 -8.89 -4.39
C VAL A 26 -4.07 -10.38 -4.06
N ALA A 27 -4.87 -10.90 -3.13
CA ALA A 27 -4.88 -12.33 -2.82
C ALA A 27 -5.27 -13.20 -4.03
N LEU A 28 -6.23 -12.72 -4.84
CA LEU A 28 -6.64 -13.40 -6.07
C LEU A 28 -5.49 -13.45 -7.09
N THR A 29 -4.70 -12.38 -7.23
CA THR A 29 -3.53 -12.39 -8.14
C THR A 29 -2.42 -13.36 -7.75
N TRP A 30 -2.46 -13.95 -6.56
CA TRP A 30 -1.48 -14.96 -6.13
C TRP A 30 -1.90 -16.40 -6.45
N VAL A 31 -3.20 -16.63 -6.62
CA VAL A 31 -3.79 -17.98 -6.76
C VAL A 31 -4.42 -18.19 -8.14
N VAL A 32 -4.87 -17.12 -8.79
CA VAL A 32 -5.57 -17.17 -10.06
C VAL A 32 -4.64 -16.76 -11.19
N ASP A 33 -4.38 -17.69 -12.12
CA ASP A 33 -3.60 -17.42 -13.33
C ASP A 33 -4.46 -16.94 -14.52
N ASN A 34 -5.73 -17.35 -14.58
CA ASN A 34 -6.61 -17.04 -15.70
C ASN A 34 -7.80 -16.16 -15.27
N ILE A 35 -7.86 -14.94 -15.80
CA ILE A 35 -8.86 -13.93 -15.46
C ILE A 35 -9.51 -13.41 -16.75
N GLU A 36 -10.80 -13.66 -16.89
CA GLU A 36 -11.60 -13.17 -18.02
C GLU A 36 -12.59 -12.10 -17.56
N THR A 37 -12.74 -11.03 -18.34
CA THR A 37 -13.66 -9.94 -18.03
C THR A 37 -14.79 -9.89 -19.06
N CYS A 38 -16.02 -10.13 -18.63
CA CYS A 38 -17.20 -9.97 -19.47
C CYS A 38 -17.84 -8.58 -19.25
N LYS A 39 -18.02 -7.82 -20.33
CA LYS A 39 -18.70 -6.52 -20.28
C LYS A 39 -20.20 -6.75 -20.14
N ILE A 40 -20.74 -6.42 -18.97
CA ILE A 40 -22.19 -6.44 -18.73
C ILE A 40 -22.73 -5.03 -18.97
N ALA A 41 -23.76 -4.91 -19.81
CA ALA A 41 -24.49 -3.66 -19.97
C ALA A 41 -25.14 -3.28 -18.64
N SER A 42 -24.63 -2.22 -18.02
CA SER A 42 -25.19 -1.70 -16.77
C SER A 42 -26.60 -1.21 -17.07
N ARG A 43 -27.62 -1.85 -16.49
CA ARG A 43 -28.97 -1.31 -16.57
C ARG A 43 -29.02 0.04 -15.87
N PRO A 44 -29.63 1.09 -16.48
CA PRO A 44 -29.77 2.40 -15.87
C PRO A 44 -30.91 2.39 -14.85
N GLU A 45 -30.83 1.50 -13.87
CA GLU A 45 -31.81 1.41 -12.78
C GLU A 45 -31.32 2.32 -11.65
N LEU A 46 -31.96 3.49 -11.49
CA LEU A 46 -32.11 4.30 -10.26
C LEU A 46 -30.96 4.27 -9.22
N ARG A 47 -29.71 4.19 -9.67
CA ARG A 47 -28.58 4.06 -8.76
C ARG A 47 -28.24 5.43 -8.24
N GLN A 48 -28.50 5.66 -6.95
CA GLN A 48 -28.02 6.85 -6.26
C GLN A 48 -26.51 7.03 -6.50
N ARG A 49 -26.06 8.30 -6.52
CA ARG A 49 -24.66 8.66 -6.80
C ARG A 49 -23.71 7.75 -6.05
N SER A 50 -22.67 7.29 -6.75
CA SER A 50 -21.54 6.54 -6.21
C SER A 50 -21.18 7.02 -4.80
N GLY A 51 -21.37 6.17 -3.78
CA GLY A 51 -20.99 6.45 -2.39
C GLY A 51 -19.47 6.57 -2.16
N TYR A 52 -18.67 6.48 -3.22
CA TYR A 52 -17.23 6.73 -3.16
C TYR A 52 -16.94 8.22 -3.20
N SER A 53 -16.50 8.74 -2.06
CA SER A 53 -15.80 10.01 -2.01
C SER A 53 -14.35 9.83 -2.50
N PHE A 54 -13.77 10.89 -3.08
CA PHE A 54 -12.37 10.91 -3.51
C PHE A 54 -11.41 10.49 -2.37
N ARG A 55 -11.71 10.89 -1.13
CA ARG A 55 -10.95 10.48 0.08
C ARG A 55 -10.98 8.97 0.31
N THR A 56 -12.16 8.37 0.15
CA THR A 56 -12.34 6.92 0.31
C THR A 56 -11.51 6.17 -0.72
N LEU A 57 -11.55 6.63 -1.97
CA LEU A 57 -10.79 6.05 -3.08
C LEU A 57 -9.27 6.13 -2.85
N LEU A 58 -8.78 7.29 -2.38
CA LEU A 58 -7.37 7.49 -2.06
C LEU A 58 -6.92 6.57 -0.90
N SER A 59 -7.77 6.37 0.12
CA SER A 59 -7.46 5.44 1.21
C SER A 59 -7.36 3.98 0.73
N HIS A 60 -8.22 3.59 -0.23
CA HIS A 60 -8.18 2.26 -0.82
C HIS A 60 -6.91 2.06 -1.65
N PHE A 61 -6.52 3.07 -2.43
CA PHE A 61 -5.27 3.06 -3.18
C PHE A 61 -4.05 2.86 -2.27
N TRP A 62 -3.95 3.63 -1.18
CA TRP A 62 -2.85 3.48 -0.22
C TRP A 62 -2.80 2.09 0.42
N ARG A 63 -3.95 1.53 0.81
CA ARG A 63 -4.02 0.15 1.33
C ARG A 63 -3.59 -0.88 0.29
N LEU A 64 -3.97 -0.68 -0.98
CA LEU A 64 -3.62 -1.58 -2.07
C LEU A 64 -2.10 -1.53 -2.35
N VAL A 65 -1.51 -0.33 -2.39
CA VAL A 65 -0.05 -0.14 -2.53
C VAL A 65 0.71 -0.79 -1.38
N LEU A 66 0.28 -0.60 -0.13
CA LEU A 66 0.89 -1.23 1.05
C LEU A 66 0.74 -2.75 1.05
N SER A 67 -0.42 -3.28 0.63
CA SER A 67 -0.63 -4.74 0.56
C SER A 67 0.11 -5.42 -0.60
N SER A 68 0.60 -4.63 -1.57
CA SER A 68 1.29 -5.14 -2.76
C SER A 68 2.72 -5.66 -2.50
N GLY A 69 3.16 -5.68 -1.24
CA GLY A 69 4.41 -6.30 -0.80
C GLY A 69 5.54 -5.29 -0.51
N THR A 70 6.75 -5.60 -0.98
CA THR A 70 7.99 -4.83 -0.71
C THR A 70 8.25 -3.68 -1.68
N ARG A 71 7.36 -3.45 -2.65
CA ARG A 71 7.47 -2.39 -3.67
C ARG A 71 7.60 -0.97 -3.09
N PRO A 72 6.78 -0.52 -2.12
CA PRO A 72 6.94 0.82 -1.54
C PRO A 72 8.27 0.99 -0.80
N LEU A 73 8.72 -0.07 -0.09
CA LEU A 73 10.00 -0.06 0.59
C LEU A 73 11.16 0.09 -0.42
N ARG A 74 11.09 -0.63 -1.54
CA ARG A 74 12.06 -0.48 -2.65
C ARG A 74 12.07 0.92 -3.26
N ALA A 75 10.91 1.55 -3.43
CA ALA A 75 10.83 2.92 -3.97
C ALA A 75 11.58 3.92 -3.08
N VAL A 76 11.42 3.81 -1.75
CA VAL A 76 12.18 4.62 -0.79
C VAL A 76 13.67 4.31 -0.86
N THR A 77 14.06 3.04 -1.00
CA THR A 77 15.47 2.67 -1.20
C THR A 77 16.05 3.31 -2.46
N PHE A 78 15.33 3.28 -3.58
CA PHE A 78 15.77 3.95 -4.82
C PHE A 78 15.88 5.46 -4.67
N LEU A 79 14.94 6.11 -3.96
CA LEU A 79 15.03 7.53 -3.63
C LEU A 79 16.25 7.83 -2.75
N GLY A 80 16.54 6.97 -1.77
CA GLY A 80 17.71 7.08 -0.90
C GLY A 80 19.04 6.89 -1.61
N VAL A 81 19.10 5.95 -2.56
CA VAL A 81 20.29 5.76 -3.40
C VAL A 81 20.48 6.95 -4.34
N GLY A 82 19.41 7.43 -4.96
CA GLY A 82 19.45 8.59 -5.86
C GLY A 82 19.89 9.87 -5.17
N SER A 83 19.37 10.15 -3.97
CA SER A 83 19.78 11.29 -3.17
C SER A 83 21.23 11.18 -2.67
N SER A 84 21.69 9.99 -2.29
CA SER A 84 23.08 9.74 -1.88
C SER A 84 24.04 9.99 -3.04
N ALA A 85 23.70 9.55 -4.25
CA ALA A 85 24.48 9.85 -5.46
C ALA A 85 24.55 11.36 -5.73
N LEU A 86 23.42 12.08 -5.61
CA LEU A 86 23.40 13.54 -5.73
C LEU A 86 24.24 14.24 -4.63
N ALA A 87 24.27 13.71 -3.40
CA ALA A 87 25.14 14.18 -2.33
C ALA A 87 26.61 14.10 -2.71
N ILE A 88 27.03 12.95 -3.25
CA ILE A 88 28.42 12.68 -3.60
C ILE A 88 28.85 13.62 -4.72
N VAL A 89 28.02 13.78 -5.75
CA VAL A 89 28.30 14.72 -6.87
C VAL A 89 28.35 16.17 -6.35
N GLY A 90 27.36 16.59 -5.55
CA GLY A 90 27.34 17.93 -4.97
C GLY A 90 28.55 18.20 -4.06
N GLY A 91 28.94 17.22 -3.24
CA GLY A 91 30.12 17.28 -2.40
C GLY A 91 31.41 17.40 -3.20
N LEU A 92 31.57 16.62 -4.27
CA LEU A 92 32.72 16.72 -5.18
C LEU A 92 32.83 18.09 -5.84
N VAL A 93 31.71 18.68 -6.26
CA VAL A 93 31.68 20.04 -6.84
C VAL A 93 32.12 21.08 -5.81
N VAL A 94 31.66 20.98 -4.57
CA VAL A 94 32.06 21.89 -3.49
C VAL A 94 33.54 21.75 -3.16
N VAL A 95 34.07 20.52 -3.10
CA VAL A 95 35.50 20.26 -2.88
C VAL A 95 36.34 20.83 -4.02
N TYR A 96 35.94 20.62 -5.28
CA TYR A 96 36.63 21.18 -6.44
C TYR A 96 36.69 22.72 -6.40
N ARG A 97 35.55 23.38 -6.13
CA ARG A 97 35.49 24.85 -6.00
C ARG A 97 36.31 25.38 -4.83
N ARG A 98 36.43 24.60 -3.75
CA ARG A 98 37.30 24.95 -2.61
C ARG A 98 38.79 24.88 -2.98
N VAL A 99 39.21 23.87 -3.75
CA VAL A 99 40.61 23.72 -4.21
C VAL A 99 40.96 24.77 -5.27
N ALA A 100 39.99 25.18 -6.11
CA ALA A 100 40.16 26.23 -7.12
C ALA A 100 40.21 27.67 -6.55
N ASN A 101 40.17 27.87 -5.23
CA ASN A 101 40.24 29.17 -4.55
C ASN A 101 39.11 30.18 -4.92
N GLU A 102 37.96 29.71 -5.41
CA GLU A 102 36.85 30.57 -5.85
C GLU A 102 35.89 31.04 -4.73
N ILE A 103 36.17 30.77 -3.44
CA ILE A 103 35.18 31.02 -2.35
C ILE A 103 35.76 31.85 -1.19
N PRO A 104 35.34 33.13 -1.03
CA PRO A 104 35.80 34.04 0.04
C PRO A 104 35.09 33.87 1.41
N VAL A 105 34.42 32.73 1.66
CA VAL A 105 33.63 32.33 2.86
C VAL A 105 32.13 32.67 2.80
N ALA A 106 31.28 31.62 2.72
CA ALA A 106 30.06 31.37 3.51
C ALA A 106 29.42 30.03 3.09
N GLY A 107 29.77 28.93 3.77
CA GLY A 107 29.26 27.58 3.50
C GLY A 107 28.03 27.17 4.33
N TRP A 108 27.58 28.04 5.24
CA TRP A 108 26.55 27.70 6.24
C TRP A 108 25.20 27.41 5.58
N THR A 109 24.78 28.21 4.60
CA THR A 109 23.50 28.00 3.89
C THR A 109 23.51 26.68 3.12
N SER A 110 24.60 26.38 2.41
CA SER A 110 24.73 25.11 1.67
C SER A 110 24.78 23.90 2.61
N MET A 111 25.52 24.01 3.73
CA MET A 111 25.61 22.95 4.74
C MET A 111 24.26 22.68 5.39
N THR A 112 23.53 23.74 5.79
CA THR A 112 22.21 23.63 6.40
C THR A 112 21.19 23.01 5.45
N VAL A 113 21.19 23.38 4.17
CA VAL A 113 20.29 22.79 3.16
C VAL A 113 20.60 21.31 2.94
N ILE A 114 21.87 20.93 2.86
CA ILE A 114 22.27 19.52 2.72
C ILE A 114 21.83 18.72 3.95
N VAL A 115 22.10 19.22 5.16
CA VAL A 115 21.72 18.54 6.40
C VAL A 115 20.19 18.41 6.53
N LEU A 116 19.41 19.46 6.23
CA LEU A 116 17.94 19.39 6.21
C LEU A 116 17.43 18.39 5.18
N PHE A 117 18.04 18.35 3.99
CA PHE A 117 17.64 17.42 2.93
C PHE A 117 17.89 15.97 3.34
N PHE A 118 19.08 15.64 3.84
CA PHE A 118 19.40 14.28 4.30
C PHE A 118 18.60 13.87 5.53
N SER A 119 18.43 14.77 6.51
CA SER A 119 17.59 14.47 7.69
C SER A 119 16.12 14.27 7.32
N GLY A 120 15.56 15.10 6.43
CA GLY A 120 14.19 14.92 5.92
C GLY A 120 14.02 13.61 5.17
N LEU A 121 15.02 13.21 4.38
CA LEU A 121 15.03 11.93 3.69
C LEU A 121 15.13 10.74 4.65
N ILE A 122 15.99 10.82 5.68
CA ILE A 122 16.09 9.79 6.73
C ILE A 122 14.75 9.65 7.45
N LEU A 123 14.10 10.76 7.81
CA LEU A 123 12.77 10.76 8.44
C LEU A 123 11.69 10.15 7.53
N LEU A 124 11.72 10.44 6.23
CA LEU A 124 10.83 9.81 5.24
C LEU A 124 11.06 8.29 5.23
N ALA A 125 12.31 7.85 5.15
CA ALA A 125 12.66 6.43 5.17
C ALA A 125 12.20 5.75 6.47
N LEU A 126 12.37 6.41 7.62
CA LEU A 126 11.89 5.92 8.90
C LEU A 126 10.36 5.82 8.93
N GLY A 127 9.64 6.79 8.35
CA GLY A 127 8.18 6.78 8.26
C GLY A 127 7.65 5.58 7.47
N VAL A 128 8.26 5.27 6.33
CA VAL A 128 7.89 4.08 5.54
C VAL A 128 8.25 2.78 6.27
N LEU A 129 9.40 2.75 6.96
CA LEU A 129 9.79 1.62 7.79
C LEU A 129 8.78 1.40 8.94
N ALA A 130 8.35 2.46 9.62
CA ALA A 130 7.37 2.40 10.70
C ALA A 130 6.01 1.88 10.21
N GLU A 131 5.54 2.32 9.05
CA GLU A 131 4.30 1.82 8.44
C GLU A 131 4.40 0.32 8.14
N TYR A 132 5.53 -0.12 7.56
CA TYR A 132 5.77 -1.54 7.27
C TYR A 132 5.86 -2.38 8.55
N LEU A 133 6.57 -1.89 9.56
CA LEU A 133 6.64 -2.53 10.88
C LEU A 133 5.25 -2.65 11.51
N GLY A 134 4.41 -1.62 11.35
CA GLY A 134 3.01 -1.65 11.80
C GLY A 134 2.19 -2.75 11.13
N ILE A 135 2.41 -3.01 9.84
CA ILE A 135 1.78 -4.13 9.13
C ILE A 135 2.26 -5.46 9.74
N VAL A 136 3.57 -5.65 9.84
CA VAL A 136 4.17 -6.89 10.39
C VAL A 136 3.66 -7.17 11.80
N VAL A 137 3.64 -6.16 12.67
CA VAL A 137 3.12 -6.30 14.04
C VAL A 137 1.65 -6.69 14.03
N ARG A 138 0.81 -6.08 13.18
CA ARG A 138 -0.61 -6.47 13.07
C ARG A 138 -0.77 -7.93 12.62
N THR A 139 0.10 -8.41 11.73
CA THR A 139 0.13 -9.80 11.29
C THR A 139 0.57 -10.74 12.42
N VAL A 140 1.63 -10.40 13.16
CA VAL A 140 2.16 -11.22 14.27
C VAL A 140 1.22 -11.26 15.47
N VAL A 141 0.57 -10.14 15.80
CA VAL A 141 -0.42 -10.06 16.90
C VAL A 141 -1.66 -10.93 16.61
N GLY A 142 -1.91 -11.29 15.35
CA GLY A 142 -2.90 -12.33 15.02
C GLY A 142 -4.35 -11.96 15.35
N LYS A 143 -4.72 -10.68 15.32
CA LYS A 143 -6.11 -10.26 15.57
C LYS A 143 -7.05 -10.94 14.56
N PRO A 144 -8.05 -11.73 15.00
CA PRO A 144 -8.96 -12.43 14.10
C PRO A 144 -9.81 -11.41 13.31
N LEU A 145 -10.00 -11.67 12.01
CA LEU A 145 -10.74 -10.78 11.11
C LEU A 145 -12.21 -10.66 11.51
N TYR A 146 -12.80 -11.77 11.96
CA TYR A 146 -14.15 -11.85 12.49
C TYR A 146 -14.20 -12.95 13.54
N VAL A 147 -15.18 -12.87 14.42
CA VAL A 147 -15.51 -13.94 15.36
C VAL A 147 -16.88 -14.44 14.98
N ILE A 148 -17.01 -15.76 14.78
CA ILE A 148 -18.31 -16.39 14.55
C ILE A 148 -19.11 -16.23 15.85
N ARG A 149 -20.10 -15.35 15.83
CA ARG A 149 -21.17 -15.35 16.84
C ARG A 149 -22.13 -16.48 16.49
N SER A 150 -22.69 -17.14 17.51
CA SER A 150 -23.60 -18.27 17.34
C SER A 150 -24.58 -18.02 16.20
N SER A 151 -24.62 -18.96 15.26
CA SER A 151 -25.45 -18.92 14.07
C SER A 151 -26.90 -18.55 14.47
N PRO A 152 -27.55 -17.59 13.78
CA PRO A 152 -29.00 -17.56 13.79
C PRO A 152 -29.40 -18.91 13.20
N ARG A 153 -29.92 -19.81 14.04
CA ARG A 153 -30.51 -21.05 13.58
C ARG A 153 -31.65 -20.64 12.64
N ILE A 154 -31.40 -20.70 11.33
CA ILE A 154 -32.44 -20.49 10.33
C ILE A 154 -33.31 -21.73 10.42
N ASP A 155 -34.33 -21.67 11.27
CA ASP A 155 -35.38 -22.68 11.36
C ASP A 155 -36.19 -22.64 10.05
N LEU A 156 -35.69 -23.32 9.02
CA LEU A 156 -36.36 -23.55 7.74
C LEU A 156 -37.69 -24.31 7.88
N ARG A 157 -38.10 -24.66 9.10
CA ARG A 157 -39.35 -25.39 9.40
C ARG A 157 -40.58 -24.48 9.49
N LYS A 158 -40.43 -23.15 9.51
CA LYS A 158 -41.57 -22.22 9.68
C LYS A 158 -42.20 -21.72 8.38
N GLU A 159 -41.59 -21.93 7.21
CA GLU A 159 -42.13 -21.43 5.94
C GLU A 159 -42.99 -22.43 5.15
N VAL A 160 -43.04 -23.72 5.55
CA VAL A 160 -43.86 -24.72 4.84
C VAL A 160 -45.31 -24.77 5.35
N GLN A 161 -45.67 -23.94 6.33
CA GLN A 161 -46.97 -24.03 7.01
C GLN A 161 -47.77 -22.72 7.05
N LYS A 162 -47.49 -21.79 6.14
CA LYS A 162 -48.31 -20.59 5.92
C LYS A 162 -48.89 -20.55 4.52
#